data_AF-A0A1I8AFG5-F1
#
_entry.id   AF-A0A1I8AFG5-F1
#
_cell.length_a   1.000
_cell.length_b   1.000
_cell.length_c   1.000
_cell.angle_alpha   90.00
_cell.angle_beta   90.00
_cell.angle_gamma   90.00
#
_symmetry.space_group_name_H-M   'P 1'
#
loop_
_entity.id
_entity.type
_entity.pdbx_description
1 polymer ?
#
loop_
_entity_poly.entity_id
_entity_poly.type
_entity_poly.pdbx_seq_one_letter_code
_entity_poly.pdbx_strand_id
1 'polypeptide(L)'
;IQDGKPVNLTEKAERVAIAKTINAIPASEMVVYPAKGETKSHITVFTDTTCPYCHKLHAEVPELNKRGIEVRYVAFPRQGLGSSGDQQLQAMGQSIGVNGTPAIVLEDGQVIPGYQPAPQVAKLALTASK
;
A
#
# COMPACT_ATOMS: atom_id res chain seq x y z
N ILE A 1 -1.58 -21.52 -16.77
CA ILE A 1 -2.36 -22.15 -15.67
C ILE A 1 -1.39 -22.32 -14.51
N GLN A 2 -1.69 -21.77 -13.34
CA GLN A 2 -0.89 -21.97 -12.12
C GLN A 2 -1.80 -22.70 -11.12
N ASP A 3 -1.33 -23.82 -10.58
CA ASP A 3 -2.10 -24.69 -9.67
C ASP A 3 -3.49 -25.09 -10.20
N GLY A 4 -3.58 -25.42 -11.50
CA GLY A 4 -4.83 -25.84 -12.13
C GLY A 4 -5.85 -24.72 -12.39
N LYS A 5 -5.52 -23.46 -12.08
CA LYS A 5 -6.38 -22.30 -12.33
C LYS A 5 -5.87 -21.41 -13.46
N PRO A 6 -6.76 -20.84 -14.30
CA PRO A 6 -6.39 -19.76 -15.20
C PRO A 6 -5.78 -18.60 -14.41
N VAL A 7 -4.64 -18.09 -14.87
CA VAL A 7 -3.97 -16.92 -14.30
C VAL A 7 -4.00 -15.81 -15.33
N ASN A 8 -4.35 -14.60 -14.90
CA ASN A 8 -4.25 -13.41 -15.73
C ASN A 8 -2.77 -12.97 -15.79
N LEU A 9 -2.13 -13.21 -16.93
CA LEU A 9 -0.72 -12.89 -17.12
C LEU A 9 -0.48 -11.37 -17.20
N THR A 10 -1.46 -10.61 -17.69
CA THR A 10 -1.40 -9.14 -17.74
C THR A 10 -1.37 -8.59 -16.32
N GLU A 11 -2.30 -9.03 -15.47
CA GLU A 11 -2.34 -8.61 -14.06
C GLU A 11 -1.04 -8.97 -13.32
N LYS A 12 -0.47 -10.16 -13.59
CA LYS A 12 0.81 -10.57 -13.01
C LYS A 12 1.95 -9.65 -13.44
N ALA A 13 2.02 -9.27 -14.72
CA ALA A 13 3.04 -8.36 -15.22
C ALA A 13 2.87 -6.95 -14.66
N GLU A 14 1.63 -6.46 -14.56
CA GLU A 14 1.30 -5.16 -13.94
C GLU A 14 1.73 -5.12 -12.48
N ARG A 15 1.43 -6.15 -11.69
CA ARG A 15 1.86 -6.25 -10.29
C ARG A 15 3.38 -6.17 -10.13
N VAL A 16 4.14 -6.86 -10.97
CA VAL A 16 5.61 -6.77 -10.95
C VAL A 16 6.10 -5.35 -11.24
N ALA A 17 5.48 -4.65 -12.19
CA ALA A 17 5.81 -3.26 -12.49
C ALA A 17 5.46 -2.33 -11.32
N ILE A 18 4.29 -2.49 -10.72
CA ILE A 18 3.84 -1.71 -9.55
C ILE A 18 4.76 -1.95 -8.36
N ALA A 19 5.11 -3.22 -8.06
CA ALA A 19 6.01 -3.58 -6.98
C ALA A 19 7.37 -2.88 -7.12
N LYS A 20 7.93 -2.88 -8.32
CA LYS A 20 9.19 -2.20 -8.62
C LYS A 20 9.11 -0.69 -8.31
N THR A 21 8.02 -0.03 -8.71
CA THR A 21 7.82 1.40 -8.46
C THR A 21 7.62 1.69 -6.98
N ILE A 22 6.72 0.96 -6.32
CA ILE A 22 6.36 1.19 -4.92
C ILE A 22 7.52 0.91 -3.97
N ASN A 23 8.25 -0.18 -4.19
CA ASN A 23 9.37 -0.56 -3.33
C ASN A 23 10.61 0.34 -3.55
N ALA A 24 10.63 1.15 -4.61
CA ALA A 24 11.69 2.11 -4.90
C ALA A 24 11.44 3.51 -4.31
N ILE A 25 10.27 3.78 -3.74
CA ILE A 25 10.00 5.06 -3.08
C ILE A 25 10.94 5.19 -1.87
N PRO A 26 11.69 6.29 -1.73
CA PRO A 26 12.61 6.46 -0.62
C PRO A 26 11.87 6.68 0.70
N ALA A 27 12.43 6.17 1.80
CA ALA A 27 11.81 6.30 3.12
C ALA A 27 11.62 7.76 3.58
N SER A 28 12.40 8.71 3.05
CA SER A 28 12.23 10.15 3.32
C SER A 28 10.93 10.73 2.79
N GLU A 29 10.30 10.08 1.81
CA GLU A 29 9.01 10.45 1.22
C GLU A 29 7.85 9.71 1.90
N MET A 30 8.12 8.96 2.98
CA MET A 30 7.16 8.14 3.68
C MET A 30 7.04 8.49 5.15
N VAL A 31 5.86 8.23 5.71
CA VAL A 31 5.70 8.09 7.16
C VAL A 31 5.63 6.60 7.49
N VAL A 32 6.67 6.08 8.14
CA VAL A 32 6.82 4.65 8.41
C VAL A 32 6.39 4.31 9.84
N TYR A 33 5.44 3.39 9.95
CA TYR A 33 5.04 2.75 11.20
C TYR A 33 5.59 1.32 11.23
N PRO A 34 6.72 1.08 11.93
CA PRO A 34 7.42 -0.19 11.88
C PRO A 34 6.59 -1.32 12.48
N ALA A 35 6.82 -2.54 11.98
CA ALA A 35 6.31 -3.74 12.60
C ALA A 35 6.82 -3.89 14.05
N LYS A 36 6.03 -4.57 14.89
CA LYS A 36 6.49 -4.95 16.24
C LYS A 36 7.18 -6.32 16.15
N GLY A 37 8.46 -6.34 16.50
CA GLY A 37 9.29 -7.55 16.43
C GLY A 37 9.85 -7.75 15.02
N GLU A 38 9.82 -8.98 14.52
CA GLU A 38 10.25 -9.31 13.16
C GLU A 38 9.30 -8.69 12.12
N THR A 39 9.88 -7.98 11.15
CA THR A 39 9.12 -7.48 9.99
C THR A 39 8.96 -8.62 9.00
N LYS A 40 7.71 -9.07 8.83
CA LYS A 40 7.35 -10.20 7.96
C LYS A 40 6.92 -9.75 6.56
N SER A 41 6.46 -8.50 6.45
CA SER A 41 5.90 -7.91 5.24
C SER A 41 5.75 -6.40 5.45
N HIS A 42 5.54 -5.65 4.36
CA HIS A 42 5.12 -4.26 4.41
C HIS A 42 3.91 -4.00 3.51
N ILE A 43 3.17 -2.94 3.85
CA ILE A 43 2.17 -2.33 2.98
C ILE A 43 2.51 -0.87 2.75
N THR A 44 2.25 -0.38 1.55
CA THR A 44 2.33 1.04 1.20
C THR A 44 0.92 1.59 1.07
N VAL A 45 0.59 2.63 1.83
CA VAL A 45 -0.76 3.18 1.91
C VAL A 45 -0.77 4.61 1.40
N PHE A 46 -1.47 4.82 0.29
CA PHE A 46 -1.81 6.15 -0.18
C PHE A 46 -2.95 6.69 0.68
N THR A 47 -2.69 7.80 1.38
CA THR A 47 -3.59 8.32 2.41
C THR A 47 -3.85 9.82 2.24
N ASP A 48 -4.99 10.27 2.78
CA ASP A 48 -5.36 11.67 2.91
C ASP A 48 -5.89 11.91 4.33
N THR A 49 -5.36 12.94 5.00
CA THR A 49 -5.71 13.29 6.39
C THR A 49 -7.15 13.77 6.56
N THR A 50 -7.86 14.06 5.47
CA THR A 50 -9.27 14.46 5.45
C THR A 50 -10.22 13.30 5.14
N CYS A 51 -9.71 12.07 4.96
CA CYS A 51 -10.51 10.90 4.61
C CYS A 51 -10.94 10.10 5.85
N PRO A 52 -12.25 9.94 6.13
CA PRO A 52 -12.75 9.15 7.27
C PRO A 52 -12.25 7.70 7.28
N TYR A 53 -12.15 7.06 6.11
CA TYR A 53 -11.64 5.69 6.00
C TYR A 53 -10.13 5.58 6.22
N CYS A 54 -9.36 6.64 5.93
CA CYS A 54 -7.95 6.69 6.27
C CYS A 54 -7.75 6.74 7.78
N HIS A 55 -8.58 7.53 8.50
CA HIS A 55 -8.58 7.51 9.97
C HIS A 55 -8.95 6.13 10.53
N LYS A 56 -9.94 5.46 9.92
CA LYS A 56 -10.32 4.10 10.33
C LYS A 56 -9.17 3.10 10.14
N LEU A 57 -8.50 3.11 8.99
CA LEU A 57 -7.32 2.28 8.76
C LEU A 57 -6.21 2.60 9.76
N HIS A 58 -5.98 3.88 10.03
CA HIS A 58 -4.94 4.34 10.96
C HIS A 58 -5.18 3.83 12.40
N ALA A 59 -6.44 3.79 12.84
CA ALA A 59 -6.81 3.24 14.14
C ALA A 59 -6.44 1.74 14.30
N GLU A 60 -6.30 1.01 13.19
CA GLU A 60 -5.96 -0.42 13.17
C GLU A 60 -4.48 -0.69 12.88
N VAL A 61 -3.66 0.33 12.61
CA VAL A 61 -2.20 0.19 12.41
C VAL A 61 -1.52 -0.54 13.57
N PRO A 62 -1.86 -0.31 14.86
CA PRO A 62 -1.27 -1.07 15.95
C PRO A 62 -1.49 -2.58 15.85
N GLU A 63 -2.62 -3.02 15.28
CA GLU A 63 -2.91 -4.45 15.06
C GLU A 63 -2.10 -5.01 13.88
N LEU A 64 -1.95 -4.24 12.79
CA LEU A 64 -1.07 -4.61 11.68
C LEU A 64 0.38 -4.76 12.14
N ASN A 65 0.88 -3.78 12.90
CA ASN A 65 2.25 -3.83 13.41
C ASN A 65 2.48 -5.02 14.35
N LYS A 66 1.52 -5.34 15.23
CA LYS A 66 1.58 -6.55 16.08
C LYS A 66 1.67 -7.85 15.28
N ARG A 67 1.14 -7.88 14.06
CA ARG A 67 1.18 -9.05 13.16
C ARG A 67 2.46 -9.14 12.34
N GLY A 68 3.42 -8.22 12.54
CA GLY A 68 4.68 -8.18 11.79
C GLY A 68 4.60 -7.37 10.50
N ILE A 69 3.58 -6.53 10.33
CA ILE A 69 3.38 -5.72 9.12
C ILE A 69 3.87 -4.29 9.36
N GLU A 70 4.82 -3.84 8.55
CA GLU A 70 5.22 -2.43 8.48
C GLU A 70 4.22 -1.65 7.61
N VAL A 71 3.76 -0.50 8.09
CA VAL A 71 2.82 0.36 7.36
C VAL A 71 3.56 1.62 6.91
N ARG A 72 3.67 1.80 5.60
CA ARG A 72 4.35 2.94 4.96
C ARG A 72 3.32 3.86 4.36
N TYR A 73 3.07 5.02 4.96
CA TYR A 73 2.17 6.00 4.37
C TYR A 73 2.89 6.85 3.33
N VAL A 74 2.21 7.05 2.21
CA VAL A 74 2.57 7.99 1.15
C VAL A 74 1.45 9.02 1.06
N ALA A 75 1.82 10.30 1.08
CA ALA A 75 0.85 11.36 0.94
C ALA A 75 0.19 11.30 -0.45
N PHE A 76 -1.14 11.29 -0.49
CA PHE A 76 -1.91 11.41 -1.72
C PHE A 76 -2.85 12.61 -1.59
N PRO A 77 -2.33 13.84 -1.73
CA PRO A 77 -3.11 15.04 -1.45
C PRO A 77 -4.18 15.24 -2.50
N ARG A 78 -5.40 14.79 -2.22
CA ARG A 78 -6.54 14.90 -3.16
C ARG A 78 -6.89 16.35 -3.50
N GLN A 79 -6.50 17.30 -2.65
CA GLN A 79 -6.73 18.74 -2.82
C GLN A 79 -5.47 19.49 -3.32
N GLY A 80 -4.39 18.75 -3.63
CA GLY A 80 -3.08 19.31 -3.97
C GLY A 80 -2.31 19.81 -2.74
N LEU A 81 -1.05 19.43 -2.63
CA LEU A 81 -0.09 20.05 -1.71
C LEU A 81 1.08 20.62 -2.51
N GLY A 82 1.64 21.72 -2.03
CA GLY A 82 2.47 22.64 -2.79
C GLY A 82 3.92 22.21 -3.06
N SER A 83 4.31 20.96 -2.77
CA SER A 83 5.66 20.46 -3.05
C SER A 83 5.73 19.65 -4.34
N SER A 84 6.89 19.62 -4.99
CA SER A 84 7.12 18.79 -6.18
C SER A 84 7.09 17.28 -5.87
N GLY A 85 7.49 16.89 -4.64
CA GLY A 85 7.42 15.49 -4.17
C GLY A 85 5.98 15.00 -4.08
N ASP A 86 5.10 15.81 -3.48
CA ASP A 86 3.67 15.49 -3.37
C ASP A 86 3.00 15.25 -4.74
N GLN A 87 3.33 16.09 -5.73
CA GLN A 87 2.82 15.95 -7.10
C GLN A 87 3.32 14.68 -7.78
N GLN A 88 4.60 14.33 -7.58
CA GLN A 88 5.17 13.11 -8.13
C GLN A 88 4.54 11.86 -7.51
N LEU A 89 4.34 11.84 -6.20
CA LEU A 89 3.69 10.74 -5.49
C LEU A 89 2.21 10.58 -5.90
N GLN A 90 1.50 11.69 -6.10
CA GLN A 90 0.13 11.69 -6.62
C GLN A 90 0.08 11.13 -8.05
N ALA A 91 0.93 11.63 -8.95
CA ALA A 91 1.00 11.16 -10.34
C ALA A 91 1.37 9.67 -10.41
N MET A 92 2.33 9.24 -9.58
CA MET A 92 2.69 7.84 -9.44
C MET A 92 1.51 6.99 -8.96
N GLY A 93 0.81 7.42 -7.91
CA GLY A 93 -0.39 6.73 -7.42
C GLY A 93 -1.45 6.57 -8.51
N GLN A 94 -1.75 7.64 -9.26
CA GLN A 94 -2.68 7.60 -10.38
C GLN A 94 -2.22 6.62 -11.48
N SER A 95 -0.92 6.59 -11.80
CA SER A 95 -0.36 5.70 -12.82
C SER A 95 -0.48 4.22 -12.49
N ILE A 96 -0.57 3.87 -11.20
CA ILE A 96 -0.76 2.49 -10.72
C ILE A 96 -2.22 2.18 -10.35
N GLY A 97 -3.16 3.05 -10.74
CA GLY A 97 -4.59 2.84 -10.56
C GLY A 97 -5.17 3.29 -9.21
N VAL A 98 -4.43 4.06 -8.41
CA VAL A 98 -4.96 4.66 -7.18
C VAL A 98 -5.87 5.84 -7.54
N ASN A 99 -7.17 5.63 -7.40
CA ASN A 99 -8.21 6.63 -7.68
C ASN A 99 -8.90 7.19 -6.42
N GLY A 100 -8.48 6.75 -5.23
CA GLY A 100 -9.07 7.16 -3.97
C GLY A 100 -8.26 6.67 -2.78
N THR A 101 -8.55 7.23 -1.60
CA THR A 101 -7.84 6.92 -0.36
C THR A 101 -8.80 6.29 0.67
N PRO A 102 -8.35 5.33 1.50
CA PRO A 102 -7.03 4.73 1.44
C PRO A 102 -6.92 3.79 0.22
N ALA A 103 -5.73 3.71 -0.38
CA ALA A 103 -5.38 2.61 -1.28
C ALA A 103 -4.14 1.92 -0.72
N ILE A 104 -4.22 0.62 -0.56
CA ILE A 104 -3.18 -0.21 0.05
C ILE A 104 -2.49 -0.97 -1.07
N VAL A 105 -1.17 -0.86 -1.16
CA VAL A 105 -0.35 -1.63 -2.09
C VAL A 105 0.50 -2.62 -1.31
N LEU A 106 0.39 -3.89 -1.66
CA LEU A 106 1.18 -4.96 -1.06
C LEU A 106 2.61 -4.96 -1.62
N GLU A 107 3.52 -5.65 -0.93
CA GLU A 107 4.92 -5.79 -1.35
C GLU A 107 5.09 -6.32 -2.79
N ASP A 108 4.22 -7.22 -3.22
CA ASP A 108 4.23 -7.80 -4.57
C ASP A 108 3.51 -6.95 -5.63
N GLY A 109 3.11 -5.73 -5.27
CA GLY A 109 2.48 -4.76 -6.17
C GLY A 109 0.97 -4.95 -6.37
N GLN A 110 0.31 -5.86 -5.66
CA GLN A 110 -1.14 -5.89 -5.63
C GLN A 110 -1.72 -4.61 -5.03
N VAL A 111 -2.65 -3.97 -5.75
CA VAL A 111 -3.39 -2.80 -5.26
C VAL A 111 -4.74 -3.23 -4.70
N ILE A 112 -5.01 -2.83 -3.45
CA ILE A 112 -6.25 -3.04 -2.73
C ILE A 112 -6.91 -1.65 -2.57
N PRO A 113 -7.94 -1.35 -3.36
CA PRO A 113 -8.65 -0.08 -3.26
C PRO A 113 -9.54 -0.04 -2.01
N GLY A 114 -9.56 1.13 -1.36
CA GLY A 114 -10.43 1.38 -0.22
C GLY A 114 -9.94 0.77 1.09
N TYR A 115 -10.68 1.05 2.15
CA TYR A 115 -10.40 0.48 3.47
C TYR A 115 -10.70 -1.03 3.47
N GLN A 116 -9.80 -1.78 4.09
CA GLN A 116 -9.98 -3.18 4.46
C GLN A 116 -9.57 -3.35 5.93
N PRO A 117 -10.25 -4.20 6.72
CA PRO A 117 -9.88 -4.45 8.10
C PRO A 117 -8.48 -5.08 8.23
N ALA A 118 -7.75 -4.74 9.29
CA ALA A 118 -6.40 -5.19 9.55
C ALA A 118 -6.20 -6.71 9.47
N PRO A 119 -7.10 -7.58 9.97
CA PRO A 119 -6.93 -9.03 9.82
C PRO A 119 -6.89 -9.49 8.36
N GLN A 120 -7.69 -8.85 7.49
CA GLN A 120 -7.74 -9.18 6.07
C GLN A 120 -6.51 -8.65 5.33
N VAL A 121 -6.11 -7.40 5.61
CA VAL A 121 -4.89 -6.80 5.06
C VAL A 121 -3.65 -7.61 5.46
N ALA A 122 -3.54 -7.99 6.74
CA ALA A 122 -2.42 -8.80 7.23
C ALA A 122 -2.36 -10.17 6.54
N LYS A 123 -3.51 -10.84 6.33
CA LYS A 123 -3.54 -12.11 5.60
C LYS A 123 -3.00 -11.96 4.19
N LEU A 124 -3.41 -10.92 3.48
CA LEU A 124 -2.98 -10.65 2.11
C LEU A 124 -1.50 -10.27 2.06
N ALA A 125 -1.04 -9.35 2.92
CA ALA A 125 0.35 -8.92 2.99
C ALA A 125 1.30 -10.10 3.28
N LEU A 126 0.97 -10.95 4.25
CA LEU A 126 1.77 -12.15 4.56
C LEU A 126 1.78 -13.21 3.45
N THR A 127 0.80 -13.17 2.54
CA THR A 127 0.77 -14.04 1.36
C THR A 127 1.62 -13.45 0.23
N ALA A 128 1.61 -12.13 0.09
CA ALA A 128 2.38 -11.38 -0.90
C ALA A 128 3.91 -11.42 -0.66
N SER A 129 4.33 -11.62 0.59
CA SER A 129 5.75 -11.70 0.98
C SER A 129 6.37 -13.10 0.90
N LYS A 130 5.63 -14.10 0.38
CA LYS A 130 6.10 -15.48 0.18
C LYS A 130 6.37 -15.77 -1.28
#